data_AF-A0A346RST7-F1
#
_entry.id   AF-A0A346RST7-F1
#
_cell.length_a   1.000
_cell.length_b   1.000
_cell.length_c   1.000
_cell.angle_alpha   90.00
_cell.angle_beta   90.00
_cell.angle_gamma   90.00
#
_symmetry.space_group_name_H-M   'P 1'
#
loop_
_entity.id
_entity.type
_entity.pdbx_description
1 polymer ?
#
loop_
_entity_poly.entity_id
_entity_poly.type
_entity_poly.pdbx_seq_one_letter_code
_entity_poly.pdbx_strand_id
1 'polypeptide(L)'
;PRPLRAVAVRVADAAAAFHTSVAHGARPAFPPADLGTGFALSEVELYGDVVLRYVSFPDPDSSQNTSKVPSFLPGFEDVEESGSDSPDYGLRRLDHAVGNVPELAPVLAYIAGFMGFHEFAEFTAEDVGTAESGLNSMVLANNEETVLLPVNEPVHGTKRRSQIQTYLDHNGGAGLQHLALASDDVLRTLREMKAKSAMGGFEFLAPPPPNYYQGVRRRAGDVLTEEQIKECQELGVLVDRDDQGVLLQIFTKPIGDRPTIFLEIIQRIGCMMKDEEGREYQKGGCGGFGKGNFSELFKSIEEYEKSLEAKHTT
;
A
#
# COMPACT_ATOMS: atom_id res chain seq x y z
N PRO A 1 9.46 3.50 18.93
CA PRO A 1 9.06 2.28 18.18
C PRO A 1 8.92 2.60 16.68
N ARG A 2 9.58 1.84 15.79
CA ARG A 2 9.29 1.91 14.35
C ARG A 2 7.96 1.20 14.08
N PRO A 3 7.07 1.75 13.24
CA PRO A 3 5.64 1.42 13.32
C PRO A 3 5.26 0.04 12.74
N LEU A 4 5.88 -0.42 11.65
CA LEU A 4 5.59 -1.74 11.06
C LEU A 4 6.81 -2.63 11.02
N ARG A 5 6.62 -3.88 11.46
CA ARG A 5 7.68 -4.90 11.55
C ARG A 5 7.56 -5.98 10.48
N ALA A 6 6.35 -6.43 10.13
CA ALA A 6 6.18 -7.59 9.26
C ALA A 6 5.16 -7.31 8.15
N VAL A 7 5.54 -7.63 6.91
CA VAL A 7 4.60 -7.84 5.81
C VAL A 7 4.35 -9.34 5.74
N ALA A 8 3.12 -9.78 5.98
CA ALA A 8 2.78 -11.20 5.98
C ALA A 8 2.09 -11.59 4.67
N VAL A 9 2.59 -12.63 4.02
CA VAL A 9 2.00 -13.20 2.80
C VAL A 9 1.60 -14.64 3.03
N ARG A 10 0.42 -15.01 2.52
CA ARG A 10 0.00 -16.41 2.47
C ARG A 10 0.81 -17.13 1.40
N VAL A 11 1.36 -18.29 1.74
CA VAL A 11 2.07 -19.18 0.82
C VAL A 11 1.53 -20.60 0.94
N ALA A 12 1.84 -21.45 -0.05
CA ALA A 12 1.47 -22.85 -0.02
C ALA A 12 2.10 -23.61 1.18
N ASP A 13 3.38 -23.35 1.45
CA ASP A 13 4.12 -23.96 2.56
C ASP A 13 5.18 -22.95 3.09
N ALA A 14 5.03 -22.51 4.34
CA ALA A 14 5.91 -21.53 4.95
C ALA A 14 7.33 -22.07 5.20
N ALA A 15 7.50 -23.38 5.41
CA ALA A 15 8.82 -23.98 5.56
C ALA A 15 9.54 -24.04 4.21
N ALA A 16 8.86 -24.50 3.16
CA ALA A 16 9.41 -24.54 1.81
C ALA A 16 9.77 -23.13 1.29
N ALA A 17 8.88 -22.14 1.52
CA ALA A 17 9.14 -20.74 1.15
C ALA A 17 10.39 -20.20 1.84
N PHE A 18 10.54 -20.44 3.15
CA PHE A 18 11.74 -20.02 3.90
C PHE A 18 13.00 -20.68 3.38
N HIS A 19 13.02 -22.00 3.25
CA HIS A 19 14.21 -22.72 2.79
C HIS A 19 14.62 -22.33 1.38
N THR A 20 13.65 -22.14 0.48
CA THR A 20 13.90 -21.66 -0.88
C THR A 20 14.47 -20.25 -0.86
N SER A 21 13.88 -19.36 -0.06
CA SER A 21 14.35 -17.97 0.07
C SER A 21 15.79 -17.91 0.58
N VAL A 22 16.10 -18.63 1.65
CA VAL A 22 17.46 -18.65 2.24
C VAL A 22 18.47 -19.26 1.29
N ALA A 23 18.10 -20.31 0.54
CA ALA A 23 18.95 -20.90 -0.49
C ALA A 23 19.27 -19.91 -1.63
N HIS A 24 18.40 -18.93 -1.86
CA HIS A 24 18.57 -17.86 -2.85
C HIS A 24 19.01 -16.52 -2.23
N GLY A 25 19.59 -16.55 -1.03
CA GLY A 25 20.29 -15.42 -0.44
C GLY A 25 19.48 -14.58 0.56
N ALA A 26 18.22 -14.94 0.83
CA ALA A 26 17.45 -14.28 1.90
C ALA A 26 18.13 -14.47 3.27
N ARG A 27 18.16 -13.41 4.07
CA ARG A 27 18.67 -13.46 5.43
C ARG A 27 17.58 -13.98 6.37
N PRO A 28 17.80 -15.07 7.11
CA PRO A 28 16.78 -15.65 7.98
C PRO A 28 16.52 -14.74 9.19
N ALA A 29 15.24 -14.50 9.51
CA ALA A 29 14.83 -13.74 10.69
C ALA A 29 14.14 -14.62 11.74
N PHE A 30 13.30 -15.56 11.31
CA PHE A 30 12.67 -16.55 12.18
C PHE A 30 12.50 -17.88 11.44
N PRO A 31 13.06 -19.00 11.96
CA PRO A 31 12.98 -20.29 11.28
C PRO A 31 11.53 -20.81 11.23
N PRO A 32 11.20 -21.75 10.33
CA PRO A 32 9.87 -22.33 10.25
C PRO A 32 9.41 -22.94 11.58
N ALA A 33 8.21 -22.55 11.99
CA ALA A 33 7.54 -23.06 13.18
C ALA A 33 6.13 -23.55 12.83
N ASP A 34 5.79 -24.73 13.34
CA ASP A 34 4.43 -25.24 13.37
C ASP A 34 3.68 -24.58 14.53
N LEU A 35 2.55 -23.96 14.22
CA LEU A 35 1.67 -23.29 15.18
C LEU A 35 0.51 -24.20 15.62
N GLY A 36 0.38 -25.39 15.03
CA GLY A 36 -0.71 -26.33 15.22
C GLY A 36 -1.82 -26.17 14.19
N THR A 37 -2.70 -27.18 14.10
CA THR A 37 -3.87 -27.18 13.18
C THR A 37 -3.52 -26.99 11.69
N GLY A 38 -2.29 -27.31 11.30
CA GLY A 38 -1.78 -27.13 9.93
C GLY A 38 -1.26 -25.72 9.63
N PHE A 39 -1.22 -24.82 10.61
CA PHE A 39 -0.63 -23.50 10.45
C PHE A 39 0.89 -23.57 10.62
N ALA A 40 1.62 -22.93 9.71
CA ALA A 40 3.05 -22.72 9.85
C ALA A 40 3.43 -21.27 9.55
N LEU A 41 4.52 -20.81 10.16
CA LEU A 41 5.04 -19.45 10.04
C LEU A 41 6.57 -19.46 9.96
N SER A 42 7.13 -18.57 9.14
CA SER A 42 8.57 -18.30 9.06
C SER A 42 8.83 -16.86 8.62
N GLU A 43 10.05 -16.34 8.81
CA GLU A 43 10.39 -14.97 8.46
C GLU A 43 11.79 -14.83 7.87
N VAL A 44 11.92 -13.95 6.87
CA VAL A 44 13.20 -13.48 6.32
C VAL A 44 13.26 -11.95 6.36
N GLU A 45 14.46 -11.37 6.40
CA GLU A 45 14.63 -9.92 6.32
C GLU A 45 14.20 -9.40 4.93
N LEU A 46 13.41 -8.33 4.89
CA LEU A 46 12.96 -7.69 3.66
C LEU A 46 13.82 -6.45 3.34
N TYR A 47 13.74 -5.41 4.17
CA TYR A 47 14.61 -4.23 4.15
C TYR A 47 14.59 -3.53 5.51
N GLY A 48 15.71 -2.91 5.90
CA GLY A 48 15.82 -2.29 7.23
C GLY A 48 15.55 -3.29 8.34
N ASP A 49 14.61 -2.98 9.23
CA ASP A 49 14.09 -3.88 10.26
C ASP A 49 12.69 -4.44 9.92
N VAL A 50 12.29 -4.41 8.65
CA VAL A 50 11.06 -5.05 8.17
C VAL A 50 11.37 -6.49 7.76
N VAL A 51 10.50 -7.42 8.16
CA VAL A 51 10.55 -8.83 7.72
C VAL A 51 9.42 -9.13 6.75
N LEU A 52 9.71 -10.04 5.82
CA LEU A 52 8.69 -10.75 5.07
C LEU A 52 8.36 -12.02 5.84
N ARG A 53 7.10 -12.15 6.23
CA ARG A 53 6.58 -13.29 6.98
C ARG A 53 5.79 -14.20 6.05
N TYR A 54 6.17 -15.45 5.98
CA TYR A 54 5.42 -16.48 5.28
C TYR A 54 4.44 -17.14 6.26
N VAL A 55 3.19 -17.30 5.84
CA VAL A 55 2.16 -18.02 6.59
C VAL A 55 1.51 -19.03 5.66
N SER A 56 1.39 -20.29 6.08
CA SER A 56 0.67 -21.33 5.35
C SER A 56 -0.32 -22.04 6.26
N PHE A 57 -1.50 -22.37 5.72
CA PHE A 57 -2.54 -23.14 6.40
C PHE A 57 -3.48 -23.79 5.36
N PRO A 58 -4.15 -24.91 5.71
CA PRO A 58 -5.02 -25.65 4.80
C PRO A 58 -6.17 -24.80 4.27
N ASP A 59 -6.58 -25.03 3.03
CA ASP A 59 -7.78 -24.36 2.49
C ASP A 59 -9.04 -24.81 3.23
N PRO A 60 -9.99 -23.89 3.52
CA PRO A 60 -11.19 -24.18 4.28
C PRO A 60 -12.05 -25.32 3.68
N ASP A 61 -12.08 -25.45 2.36
CA ASP A 61 -12.88 -26.47 1.65
C ASP A 61 -12.25 -27.87 1.65
N SER A 62 -11.01 -28.01 2.10
CA SER A 62 -10.27 -29.28 2.06
C SER A 62 -10.55 -30.21 3.24
N SER A 63 -11.24 -29.74 4.29
CA SER A 63 -11.48 -30.52 5.51
C SER A 63 -12.94 -31.01 5.61
N GLN A 64 -13.15 -32.32 5.44
CA GLN A 64 -14.32 -33.03 5.98
C GLN A 64 -14.28 -33.13 7.52
N ASN A 65 -13.54 -32.25 8.20
CA ASN A 65 -13.27 -32.35 9.63
C ASN A 65 -13.63 -31.03 10.30
N THR A 66 -14.67 -31.08 11.12
CA THR A 66 -15.37 -30.00 11.81
C THR A 66 -14.55 -29.28 12.90
N SER A 67 -13.22 -29.27 12.78
CA SER A 67 -12.36 -28.49 13.67
C SER A 67 -12.35 -27.05 13.18
N LYS A 68 -12.94 -26.14 13.97
CA LYS A 68 -13.05 -24.70 13.66
C LYS A 68 -11.66 -24.17 13.26
N VAL A 69 -11.48 -23.81 11.99
CA VAL A 69 -10.27 -23.12 11.54
C VAL A 69 -10.16 -21.83 12.36
N PRO A 70 -9.01 -21.54 13.00
CA PRO A 70 -8.80 -20.30 13.74
C PRO A 70 -9.12 -19.08 12.87
N SER A 71 -9.71 -18.03 13.45
CA SER A 71 -10.04 -16.78 12.73
C SER A 71 -8.81 -16.00 12.26
N PHE A 72 -7.65 -16.23 12.90
CA PHE A 72 -6.38 -15.62 12.54
C PHE A 72 -5.21 -16.62 12.63
N LEU A 73 -4.57 -16.78 13.79
CA LEU A 73 -3.50 -17.75 14.05
C LEU A 73 -3.82 -18.54 15.33
N PRO A 74 -3.31 -19.78 15.48
CA PRO A 74 -3.43 -20.53 16.72
C PRO A 74 -2.92 -19.72 17.93
N GLY A 75 -3.67 -19.78 19.04
CA GLY A 75 -3.37 -19.03 20.26
C GLY A 75 -3.99 -17.63 20.33
N PHE A 76 -4.64 -17.16 19.27
CA PHE A 76 -5.49 -15.96 19.31
C PHE A 76 -6.92 -16.34 19.71
N GLU A 77 -7.54 -15.49 20.52
CA GLU A 77 -8.93 -15.65 20.95
C GLU A 77 -9.85 -14.81 20.07
N ASP A 78 -10.97 -15.40 19.62
CA ASP A 78 -12.01 -14.67 18.90
C ASP A 78 -12.61 -13.61 19.83
N VAL A 79 -12.69 -12.36 19.35
CA VAL A 79 -13.39 -11.29 20.07
C VAL A 79 -14.81 -11.20 19.52
N GLU A 80 -15.81 -11.55 20.35
CA GLU A 80 -17.21 -11.33 19.99
C GLU A 80 -17.49 -9.82 19.96
N GLU A 81 -17.96 -9.32 18.82
CA GLU A 81 -18.39 -7.93 18.69
C GLU A 81 -19.71 -7.75 19.44
N SER A 82 -19.62 -7.27 20.68
CA SER A 82 -20.79 -6.97 21.50
C SER A 82 -21.39 -5.61 21.10
N GLY A 83 -22.20 -5.57 20.04
CA GLY A 83 -22.98 -4.38 19.64
C GLY A 83 -23.28 -4.31 18.14
N SER A 84 -24.30 -3.53 17.74
CA SER A 84 -24.61 -3.23 16.33
C SER A 84 -23.61 -2.30 15.65
N ASP A 85 -22.56 -1.89 16.37
CA ASP A 85 -21.70 -0.76 16.05
C ASP A 85 -20.26 -1.18 15.74
N SER A 86 -20.03 -2.39 15.18
CA SER A 86 -18.73 -2.65 14.54
C SER A 86 -18.69 -1.89 13.22
N PRO A 87 -17.94 -0.79 13.12
CA PRO A 87 -18.11 0.11 12.01
C PRO A 87 -17.19 -0.34 10.85
N ASP A 88 -17.73 -1.17 9.96
CA ASP A 88 -17.11 -1.46 8.67
C ASP A 88 -17.34 -0.27 7.71
N TYR A 89 -16.28 0.49 7.46
CA TYR A 89 -16.30 1.62 6.54
C TYR A 89 -16.18 1.20 5.06
N GLY A 90 -15.97 -0.08 4.75
CA GLY A 90 -15.92 -0.58 3.38
C GLY A 90 -14.51 -0.91 2.87
N LEU A 91 -13.50 -0.93 3.75
CA LEU A 91 -12.16 -1.42 3.39
C LEU A 91 -12.18 -2.94 3.24
N ARG A 92 -11.48 -3.47 2.25
CA ARG A 92 -11.59 -4.90 1.87
C ARG A 92 -10.27 -5.64 1.86
N ARG A 93 -9.21 -5.04 1.32
CA ARG A 93 -7.89 -5.69 1.20
C ARG A 93 -6.75 -4.68 1.19
N LEU A 94 -5.56 -5.18 1.47
CA LEU A 94 -4.32 -4.49 1.13
C LEU A 94 -4.10 -4.61 -0.38
N ASP A 95 -3.96 -3.48 -1.08
CA ASP A 95 -3.65 -3.45 -2.51
C ASP A 95 -2.14 -3.56 -2.76
N HIS A 96 -1.36 -2.75 -2.02
CA HIS A 96 0.10 -2.78 -2.08
C HIS A 96 0.72 -2.21 -0.80
N ALA A 97 1.98 -2.56 -0.55
CA ALA A 97 2.77 -2.07 0.60
C ALA A 97 4.12 -1.55 0.13
N VAL A 98 4.41 -0.28 0.44
CA VAL A 98 5.55 0.44 -0.15
C VAL A 98 6.69 0.60 0.83
N GLY A 99 7.89 0.20 0.42
CA GLY A 99 9.13 0.38 1.15
C GLY A 99 9.95 1.57 0.66
N ASN A 100 10.60 2.28 1.59
CA ASN A 100 11.62 3.28 1.28
C ASN A 100 13.00 2.74 1.66
N VAL A 101 13.95 2.86 0.75
CA VAL A 101 15.34 2.41 0.94
C VAL A 101 16.34 3.48 0.47
N PRO A 102 17.59 3.45 0.96
CA PRO A 102 18.61 4.38 0.50
C PRO A 102 19.01 4.19 -0.96
N GLU A 103 19.08 2.93 -1.42
CA GLU A 103 19.49 2.55 -2.77
C GLU A 103 18.58 1.43 -3.27
N LEU A 104 17.94 1.64 -4.41
CA LEU A 104 16.90 0.77 -4.98
C LEU A 104 17.50 -0.49 -5.58
N ALA A 105 18.47 -0.36 -6.48
CA ALA A 105 19.06 -1.47 -7.24
C ALA A 105 19.54 -2.65 -6.36
N PRO A 106 20.35 -2.47 -5.30
CA PRO A 106 20.78 -3.59 -4.47
C PRO A 106 19.63 -4.26 -3.70
N VAL A 107 18.61 -3.49 -3.30
CA VAL A 107 17.45 -4.03 -2.59
C VAL A 107 16.54 -4.80 -3.54
N LEU A 108 16.29 -4.29 -4.75
CA LEU A 108 15.53 -5.02 -5.77
C LEU A 108 16.21 -6.34 -6.14
N ALA A 109 17.53 -6.31 -6.38
CA ALA A 109 18.29 -7.51 -6.69
C ALA A 109 18.22 -8.54 -5.55
N TYR A 110 18.23 -8.10 -4.29
CA TYR A 110 18.04 -8.95 -3.13
C TYR A 110 16.64 -9.58 -3.12
N ILE A 111 15.58 -8.76 -3.17
CA ILE A 111 14.19 -9.25 -3.09
C ILE A 111 13.83 -10.14 -4.28
N ALA A 112 14.07 -9.68 -5.50
CA ALA A 112 13.82 -10.47 -6.71
C ALA A 112 14.65 -11.75 -6.73
N GLY A 113 15.89 -11.71 -6.21
CA GLY A 113 16.77 -12.86 -6.11
C GLY A 113 16.20 -14.00 -5.27
N PHE A 114 15.63 -13.71 -4.10
CA PHE A 114 15.11 -14.76 -3.22
C PHE A 114 13.63 -15.10 -3.41
N MET A 115 12.82 -14.15 -3.89
CA MET A 115 11.38 -14.35 -4.12
C MET A 115 11.06 -14.86 -5.53
N GLY A 116 11.90 -14.53 -6.52
CA GLY A 116 11.56 -14.69 -7.93
C GLY A 116 10.43 -13.77 -8.40
N PHE A 117 10.10 -12.71 -7.64
CA PHE A 117 9.13 -11.70 -8.05
C PHE A 117 9.64 -10.96 -9.29
N HIS A 118 8.71 -10.61 -10.20
CA HIS A 118 9.03 -9.86 -11.42
C HIS A 118 8.76 -8.37 -11.25
N GLU A 119 9.45 -7.57 -12.05
CA GLU A 119 9.17 -6.13 -12.19
C GLU A 119 7.82 -5.94 -12.88
N PHE A 120 6.94 -5.19 -12.22
CA PHE A 120 5.56 -4.93 -12.69
C PHE A 120 5.42 -3.52 -13.29
N ALA A 121 6.00 -2.51 -12.62
CA ALA A 121 5.95 -1.12 -13.07
C ALA A 121 7.13 -0.33 -12.51
N GLU A 122 7.63 0.63 -13.28
CA GLU A 122 8.71 1.54 -12.89
C GLU A 122 8.26 2.99 -12.99
N PHE A 123 8.74 3.81 -12.06
CA PHE A 123 8.57 5.26 -12.06
C PHE A 123 9.90 5.95 -11.78
N THR A 124 10.40 6.71 -12.73
CA THR A 124 11.66 7.46 -12.57
C THR A 124 11.40 8.91 -12.16
N ALA A 125 12.42 9.63 -11.71
CA ALA A 125 12.25 11.06 -11.40
C ALA A 125 11.78 11.91 -12.59
N GLU A 126 12.02 11.48 -13.83
CA GLU A 126 11.47 12.14 -15.03
C GLU A 126 9.94 11.96 -15.13
N ASP A 127 9.45 10.84 -14.62
CA ASP A 127 8.04 10.46 -14.64
C ASP A 127 7.23 11.04 -13.49
N VAL A 128 7.82 11.11 -12.29
CA VAL A 128 7.10 11.40 -11.04
C VAL A 128 7.65 12.59 -10.25
N GLY A 129 8.79 13.15 -10.64
CA GLY A 129 9.37 14.30 -9.95
C GLY A 129 8.53 15.58 -10.05
N THR A 130 8.61 16.43 -9.03
CA THR A 130 8.26 17.84 -9.19
C THR A 130 9.43 18.59 -9.83
N ALA A 131 9.23 19.85 -10.20
CA ALA A 131 10.34 20.71 -10.61
C ALA A 131 11.42 20.91 -9.52
N GLU A 132 11.17 20.42 -8.29
CA GLU A 132 11.99 20.67 -7.11
C GLU A 132 12.44 19.41 -6.35
N SER A 133 11.75 18.26 -6.44
CA SER A 133 12.10 17.00 -5.75
C SER A 133 11.75 15.76 -6.59
N GLY A 134 12.34 14.59 -6.28
CA GLY A 134 12.08 13.36 -7.03
C GLY A 134 12.35 12.08 -6.23
N LEU A 135 11.90 10.96 -6.80
CA LEU A 135 12.19 9.59 -6.38
C LEU A 135 12.29 8.68 -7.60
N ASN A 136 12.93 7.53 -7.43
CA ASN A 136 12.75 6.38 -8.32
C ASN A 136 11.98 5.30 -7.56
N SER A 137 11.08 4.60 -8.26
CA SER A 137 10.24 3.56 -7.70
C SER A 137 10.17 2.37 -8.65
N MET A 138 10.20 1.16 -8.10
CA MET A 138 9.95 -0.08 -8.81
C MET A 138 8.96 -0.92 -8.05
N VAL A 139 7.97 -1.46 -8.75
CA VAL A 139 6.97 -2.38 -8.21
C VAL A 139 7.37 -3.81 -8.50
N LEU A 140 7.57 -4.60 -7.45
CA LEU A 140 7.74 -6.05 -7.56
C LEU A 140 6.41 -6.76 -7.34
N ALA A 141 6.14 -7.80 -8.13
CA ALA A 141 4.91 -8.58 -8.08
C ALA A 141 5.16 -10.09 -8.02
N ASN A 142 4.25 -10.83 -7.38
CA ASN A 142 4.18 -12.29 -7.56
C ASN A 142 3.63 -12.64 -8.95
N ASN A 143 3.69 -13.92 -9.33
CA ASN A 143 3.25 -14.41 -10.65
C ASN A 143 1.83 -13.98 -11.04
N GLU A 144 0.91 -13.98 -10.09
CA GLU A 144 -0.50 -13.63 -10.31
C GLU A 144 -0.78 -12.13 -10.16
N GLU A 145 0.25 -11.34 -9.82
CA GLU A 145 0.19 -9.89 -9.64
C GLU A 145 -0.82 -9.46 -8.55
N THR A 146 -1.07 -10.34 -7.58
CA THR A 146 -1.97 -10.13 -6.43
C THR A 146 -1.23 -9.64 -5.18
N VAL A 147 0.09 -9.80 -5.13
CA VAL A 147 0.97 -9.27 -4.09
C VAL A 147 1.90 -8.26 -4.73
N LEU A 148 1.75 -6.99 -4.35
CA LEU A 148 2.47 -5.86 -4.93
C LEU A 148 3.33 -5.17 -3.86
N LEU A 149 4.64 -5.13 -4.09
CA LEU A 149 5.64 -4.54 -3.20
C LEU A 149 6.46 -3.45 -3.92
N PRO A 150 5.95 -2.21 -4.00
CA PRO A 150 6.74 -1.08 -4.46
C PRO A 150 7.90 -0.75 -3.51
N VAL A 151 9.04 -0.37 -4.09
CA VAL A 151 10.24 0.08 -3.37
C VAL A 151 10.72 1.39 -3.98
N ASN A 152 10.99 2.38 -3.13
CA ASN A 152 11.44 3.71 -3.53
C ASN A 152 12.86 4.01 -3.05
N GLU A 153 13.61 4.79 -3.82
CA GLU A 153 14.85 5.47 -3.41
C GLU A 153 14.76 7.00 -3.59
N PRO A 154 15.52 7.79 -2.81
CA PRO A 154 15.60 9.22 -3.01
C PRO A 154 16.42 9.56 -4.26
N VAL A 155 16.00 10.61 -4.99
CA VAL A 155 16.89 11.29 -5.94
C VAL A 155 17.58 12.46 -5.26
N HIS A 156 18.91 12.51 -5.39
CA HIS A 156 19.76 13.55 -4.81
C HIS A 156 20.06 14.68 -5.80
N GLY A 157 20.50 15.84 -5.28
CA GLY A 157 20.89 16.98 -6.11
C GLY A 157 19.71 17.81 -6.65
N THR A 158 18.48 17.53 -6.21
CA THR A 158 17.28 18.31 -6.51
C THR A 158 17.21 19.60 -5.68
N LYS A 159 16.40 20.58 -6.10
CA LYS A 159 16.29 21.89 -5.41
C LYS A 159 15.79 21.77 -3.97
N ARG A 160 14.89 20.82 -3.73
CA ARG A 160 14.39 20.41 -2.42
C ARG A 160 14.88 19.02 -2.10
N ARG A 161 14.87 18.71 -0.81
CA ARG A 161 15.09 17.37 -0.29
C ARG A 161 14.00 16.42 -0.78
N SER A 162 14.38 15.21 -1.19
CA SER A 162 13.43 14.15 -1.52
C SER A 162 12.64 13.73 -0.28
N GLN A 163 11.32 13.55 -0.43
CA GLN A 163 10.44 13.00 0.61
C GLN A 163 10.92 11.63 1.12
N ILE A 164 11.54 10.83 0.24
CA ILE A 164 12.12 9.54 0.61
C ILE A 164 13.30 9.73 1.56
N GLN A 165 14.13 10.76 1.32
CA GLN A 165 15.21 11.09 2.24
C GLN A 165 14.69 11.61 3.58
N THR A 166 13.65 12.46 3.58
CA THR A 166 13.01 12.91 4.83
C THR A 166 12.48 11.71 5.63
N TYR A 167 11.83 10.74 4.97
CA TYR A 167 11.41 9.50 5.60
C TYR A 167 12.60 8.76 6.24
N LEU A 168 13.67 8.50 5.48
CA LEU A 168 14.85 7.77 5.98
C LEU A 168 15.47 8.47 7.19
N ASP A 169 15.51 9.80 7.13
CA ASP A 169 15.73 10.75 8.22
C ASP A 169 15.06 10.38 9.54
N HIS A 170 13.75 10.53 9.52
CA HIS A 170 12.90 10.46 10.70
C HIS A 170 12.63 9.01 11.14
N ASN A 171 12.68 8.06 10.20
CA ASN A 171 12.56 6.64 10.48
C ASN A 171 13.87 6.03 11.02
N GLY A 172 15.02 6.65 10.74
CA GLY A 172 16.34 6.12 11.08
C GLY A 172 16.77 4.97 10.17
N GLY A 173 16.48 5.06 8.88
CA GLY A 173 16.80 4.06 7.86
C GLY A 173 15.59 3.53 7.10
N ALA A 174 15.81 2.46 6.33
CA ALA A 174 14.79 1.82 5.49
C ALA A 174 13.57 1.33 6.29
N GLY A 175 12.41 1.29 5.64
CA GLY A 175 11.18 0.82 6.26
C GLY A 175 9.94 1.00 5.37
N LEU A 176 8.78 0.60 5.87
CA LEU A 176 7.50 0.79 5.20
C LEU A 176 7.04 2.24 5.27
N GLN A 177 6.76 2.83 4.11
CA GLN A 177 6.28 4.20 3.96
C GLN A 177 4.76 4.26 3.99
N HIS A 178 4.08 3.45 3.18
CA HIS A 178 2.62 3.46 3.17
C HIS A 178 2.03 2.09 2.85
N LEU A 179 0.77 1.96 3.23
CA LEU A 179 -0.10 0.82 2.94
C LEU A 179 -1.31 1.34 2.18
N ALA A 180 -1.55 0.79 0.99
CA ALA A 180 -2.73 1.11 0.20
C ALA A 180 -3.85 0.13 0.49
N LEU A 181 -4.98 0.64 0.97
CA LEU A 181 -6.14 -0.12 1.38
C LEU A 181 -7.24 0.07 0.34
N ALA A 182 -7.64 -1.02 -0.31
CA ALA A 182 -8.68 -0.99 -1.33
C ALA A 182 -10.08 -1.01 -0.71
N SER A 183 -10.96 -0.19 -1.26
CA SER A 183 -12.39 -0.16 -1.03
C SER A 183 -13.14 -0.39 -2.35
N ASP A 184 -14.31 -1.03 -2.26
CA ASP A 184 -15.24 -1.17 -3.39
C ASP A 184 -16.14 0.08 -3.54
N ASP A 185 -16.19 0.94 -2.52
CA ASP A 185 -16.89 2.23 -2.51
C ASP A 185 -16.06 3.24 -1.70
N VAL A 186 -15.01 3.77 -2.33
CA VAL A 186 -14.07 4.66 -1.65
C VAL A 186 -14.72 5.96 -1.20
N LEU A 187 -15.75 6.45 -1.90
CA LEU A 187 -16.42 7.69 -1.56
C LEU A 187 -17.21 7.54 -0.25
N ARG A 188 -17.96 6.44 -0.09
CA ARG A 188 -18.56 6.09 1.21
C ARG A 188 -17.51 5.90 2.29
N THR A 189 -16.45 5.12 2.03
CA THR A 189 -15.39 4.88 3.00
C THR A 189 -14.79 6.18 3.52
N LEU A 190 -14.50 7.12 2.63
CA LEU A 190 -13.91 8.40 3.00
C LEU A 190 -14.87 9.33 3.74
N ARG A 191 -16.17 9.30 3.42
CA ARG A 191 -17.18 10.02 4.21
C ARG A 191 -17.16 9.56 5.66
N GLU A 192 -17.16 8.26 5.90
CA GLU A 192 -17.11 7.68 7.25
C GLU A 192 -15.78 7.99 7.95
N MET A 193 -14.63 7.79 7.29
CA MET A 193 -13.33 8.08 7.88
C MET A 193 -13.16 9.57 8.23
N LYS A 194 -13.55 10.48 7.34
CA LYS A 194 -13.46 11.94 7.58
C LYS A 194 -14.41 12.41 8.68
N ALA A 195 -15.57 11.79 8.83
CA ALA A 195 -16.49 12.08 9.94
C ALA A 195 -15.87 11.79 11.31
N LYS A 196 -14.83 10.94 11.39
CA LYS A 196 -14.10 10.64 12.63
C LYS A 196 -12.84 11.49 12.83
N SER A 197 -12.33 12.18 11.81
CA SER A 197 -11.04 12.92 11.89
C SER A 197 -10.98 13.91 13.06
N ALA A 198 -12.04 14.68 13.30
CA ALA A 198 -12.07 15.68 14.37
C ALA A 198 -12.09 15.09 15.79
N MET A 199 -12.35 13.79 15.93
CA MET A 199 -12.47 13.08 17.22
C MET A 199 -11.43 11.97 17.37
N GLY A 200 -10.25 12.15 16.76
CA GLY A 200 -9.13 11.20 16.88
C GLY A 200 -9.04 10.17 15.76
N GLY A 201 -9.82 10.31 14.69
CA GLY A 201 -9.62 9.57 13.44
C GLY A 201 -8.46 10.12 12.60
N PHE A 202 -8.20 9.51 11.46
CA PHE A 202 -7.12 9.95 10.55
C PHE A 202 -7.45 11.24 9.83
N GLU A 203 -6.46 12.10 9.65
CA GLU A 203 -6.54 13.29 8.79
C GLU A 203 -6.03 12.96 7.39
N PHE A 204 -6.52 13.68 6.39
CA PHE A 204 -6.11 13.52 4.98
C PHE A 204 -5.32 14.71 4.48
N LEU A 205 -4.55 14.52 3.42
CA LEU A 205 -3.94 15.63 2.69
C LEU A 205 -5.02 16.58 2.14
N ALA A 206 -4.65 17.84 1.94
CA ALA A 206 -5.57 18.86 1.46
C ALA A 206 -6.07 18.52 0.05
N PRO A 207 -7.36 18.78 -0.27
CA PRO A 207 -7.87 18.60 -1.63
C PRO A 207 -7.06 19.43 -2.64
N PRO A 208 -6.79 18.89 -3.84
CA PRO A 208 -6.26 19.67 -4.95
C PRO A 208 -7.12 20.89 -5.30
N PRO A 209 -6.54 21.89 -5.97
CA PRO A 209 -7.29 23.06 -6.42
C PRO A 209 -8.39 22.68 -7.43
N PRO A 210 -9.49 23.46 -7.55
CA PRO A 210 -10.63 23.13 -8.42
C PRO A 210 -10.29 22.88 -9.90
N ASN A 211 -9.21 23.49 -10.41
CA ASN A 211 -8.73 23.28 -11.79
C ASN A 211 -8.24 21.84 -12.04
N TYR A 212 -7.75 21.14 -11.02
CA TYR A 212 -7.40 19.72 -11.10
C TYR A 212 -8.61 18.89 -11.53
N TYR A 213 -9.77 19.11 -10.90
CA TYR A 213 -11.00 18.39 -11.20
C TYR A 213 -11.62 18.76 -12.55
N GLN A 214 -11.29 19.94 -13.11
CA GLN A 214 -11.61 20.23 -14.52
C GLN A 214 -10.80 19.33 -15.47
N GLY A 215 -9.55 19.02 -15.10
CA GLY A 215 -8.73 18.02 -15.80
C GLY A 215 -9.30 16.61 -15.66
N VAL A 216 -9.75 16.23 -14.47
CA VAL A 216 -10.40 14.93 -14.21
C VAL A 216 -11.62 14.72 -15.12
N ARG A 217 -12.48 15.75 -15.27
CA ARG A 217 -13.64 15.69 -16.19
C ARG A 217 -13.25 15.34 -17.63
N ARG A 218 -12.09 15.81 -18.10
CA ARG A 218 -11.59 15.48 -19.44
C ARG A 218 -10.96 14.09 -19.51
N ARG A 219 -10.36 13.60 -18.43
CA ARG A 219 -9.59 12.35 -18.37
C ARG A 219 -10.49 11.12 -18.11
N ALA A 220 -11.49 11.27 -17.26
CA ALA A 220 -12.28 10.17 -16.71
C ALA A 220 -13.79 10.46 -16.68
N GLY A 221 -14.28 11.49 -17.37
CA GLY A 221 -15.70 11.87 -17.38
C GLY A 221 -16.63 10.90 -18.12
N ASP A 222 -16.08 9.94 -18.87
CA ASP A 222 -16.78 8.80 -19.47
C ASP A 222 -16.94 7.61 -18.50
N VAL A 223 -16.20 7.60 -17.39
CA VAL A 223 -16.25 6.56 -16.35
C VAL A 223 -16.93 7.08 -15.09
N LEU A 224 -16.63 8.32 -14.69
CA LEU A 224 -17.19 8.97 -13.50
C LEU A 224 -18.28 9.97 -13.90
N THR A 225 -19.41 9.94 -13.19
CA THR A 225 -20.45 10.96 -13.36
C THR A 225 -20.02 12.31 -12.80
N GLU A 226 -20.69 13.39 -13.19
CA GLU A 226 -20.41 14.73 -12.67
C GLU A 226 -20.62 14.81 -11.15
N GLU A 227 -21.60 14.08 -10.61
CA GLU A 227 -21.85 13.95 -9.17
C GLU A 227 -20.67 13.26 -8.47
N GLN A 228 -20.17 12.17 -9.03
CA GLN A 228 -19.00 11.47 -8.48
C GLN A 228 -17.74 12.33 -8.51
N ILE A 229 -17.54 13.11 -9.58
CA ILE A 229 -16.40 14.04 -9.67
C ILE A 229 -16.51 15.17 -8.64
N LYS A 230 -17.72 15.68 -8.38
CA LYS A 230 -17.95 16.66 -7.31
C LYS A 230 -17.67 16.06 -5.93
N GLU A 231 -18.13 14.83 -5.68
CA GLU A 231 -17.84 14.13 -4.42
C GLU A 231 -16.33 13.86 -4.26
N CYS A 232 -15.63 13.50 -5.34
CA CYS A 232 -14.16 13.42 -5.33
C CYS A 232 -13.54 14.76 -4.93
N GLN A 233 -14.04 15.87 -5.46
CA GLN A 233 -13.56 17.21 -5.11
C GLN A 233 -13.79 17.58 -3.65
N GLU A 234 -14.97 17.31 -3.12
CA GLU A 234 -15.32 17.56 -1.72
C GLU A 234 -14.47 16.72 -0.75
N LEU A 235 -14.20 15.46 -1.12
CA LEU A 235 -13.41 14.54 -0.30
C LEU A 235 -11.91 14.68 -0.53
N GLY A 236 -11.46 15.35 -1.60
CA GLY A 236 -10.04 15.49 -1.95
C GLY A 236 -9.43 14.26 -2.62
N VAL A 237 -10.25 13.47 -3.32
CA VAL A 237 -9.83 12.25 -4.02
C VAL A 237 -9.11 12.60 -5.32
N LEU A 238 -7.91 12.05 -5.48
CA LEU A 238 -7.16 12.09 -6.72
C LEU A 238 -7.68 11.01 -7.67
N VAL A 239 -7.80 11.35 -8.95
CA VAL A 239 -8.28 10.44 -9.99
C VAL A 239 -7.23 10.35 -11.08
N ASP A 240 -6.69 9.15 -11.25
CA ASP A 240 -5.86 8.80 -12.40
C ASP A 240 -6.54 7.80 -13.32
N ARG A 241 -6.02 7.71 -14.54
CA ARG A 241 -6.49 6.76 -15.53
C ARG A 241 -5.34 6.30 -16.41
N ASP A 242 -5.30 5.00 -16.66
CA ASP A 242 -4.47 4.41 -17.70
C ASP A 242 -5.34 3.81 -18.82
N ASP A 243 -4.72 3.07 -19.74
CA ASP A 243 -5.40 2.45 -20.88
C ASP A 243 -6.38 1.33 -20.47
N GLN A 244 -6.30 0.82 -19.24
CA GLN A 244 -7.03 -0.37 -18.77
C GLN A 244 -8.09 -0.05 -17.72
N GLY A 245 -7.91 1.00 -16.93
CA GLY A 245 -8.78 1.32 -15.81
C GLY A 245 -8.59 2.71 -15.22
N VAL A 246 -9.41 3.00 -14.22
CA VAL A 246 -9.42 4.25 -13.46
C VAL A 246 -9.05 3.95 -12.01
N LEU A 247 -8.18 4.80 -11.45
CA LEU A 247 -7.74 4.73 -10.06
C LEU A 247 -8.22 5.96 -9.30
N LEU A 248 -9.03 5.75 -8.28
CA LEU A 248 -9.35 6.74 -7.26
C LEU A 248 -8.42 6.49 -6.08
N GLN A 249 -7.78 7.53 -5.57
CA GLN A 249 -6.85 7.42 -4.44
C GLN A 249 -6.85 8.68 -3.57
N ILE A 250 -6.53 8.51 -2.29
CA ILE A 250 -6.28 9.62 -1.38
C ILE A 250 -5.31 9.17 -0.28
N PHE A 251 -4.50 10.10 0.20
CA PHE A 251 -3.48 9.84 1.21
C PHE A 251 -3.85 10.50 2.55
N THR A 252 -3.61 9.77 3.63
CA THR A 252 -3.67 10.35 4.97
C THR A 252 -2.45 11.23 5.22
N LYS A 253 -2.53 12.11 6.21
CA LYS A 253 -1.34 12.60 6.90
C LYS A 253 -0.63 11.43 7.60
N PRO A 254 0.62 11.61 8.08
CA PRO A 254 1.29 10.58 8.87
C PRO A 254 0.40 10.09 10.02
N ILE A 255 0.31 8.77 10.20
CA ILE A 255 -0.57 8.15 11.21
C ILE A 255 0.07 8.07 12.61
N GLY A 256 1.30 8.57 12.74
CA GLY A 256 2.00 8.72 14.01
C GLY A 256 2.76 10.04 14.06
N ASP A 257 3.54 10.23 15.12
CA ASP A 257 4.17 11.54 15.41
C ASP A 257 5.24 11.98 14.40
N ARG A 258 5.77 11.04 13.62
CA ARG A 258 6.87 11.29 12.67
C ARG A 258 6.34 11.33 11.24
N PRO A 259 6.91 12.16 10.34
CA PRO A 259 6.59 12.19 8.92
C PRO A 259 7.16 10.95 8.22
N THR A 260 6.63 9.78 8.57
CA THR A 260 7.11 8.47 8.14
C THR A 260 5.97 7.69 7.51
N ILE A 261 5.25 6.90 8.29
CA ILE A 261 4.14 6.11 7.78
C ILE A 261 2.87 6.94 7.58
N PHE A 262 2.23 6.74 6.43
CA PHE A 262 0.86 7.17 6.13
C PHE A 262 0.08 6.02 5.48
N LEU A 263 -1.22 6.22 5.27
CA LEU A 263 -2.10 5.28 4.57
C LEU A 263 -2.56 5.89 3.25
N GLU A 264 -2.78 5.03 2.28
CA GLU A 264 -3.48 5.35 1.04
C GLU A 264 -4.80 4.59 1.02
N ILE A 265 -5.89 5.24 0.64
CA ILE A 265 -7.19 4.60 0.45
C ILE A 265 -7.53 4.69 -1.03
N ILE A 266 -7.80 3.54 -1.65
CA ILE A 266 -7.97 3.46 -3.10
C ILE A 266 -9.24 2.72 -3.53
N GLN A 267 -9.65 2.98 -4.76
CA GLN A 267 -10.57 2.13 -5.51
C GLN A 267 -10.10 2.04 -6.96
N ARG A 268 -10.09 0.82 -7.51
CA ARG A 268 -9.76 0.54 -8.90
C ARG A 268 -11.04 0.20 -9.66
N ILE A 269 -11.23 0.80 -10.83
CA ILE A 269 -12.40 0.60 -11.70
C ILE A 269 -11.91 0.10 -13.06
N GLY A 270 -12.42 -1.06 -13.50
CA GLY A 270 -12.04 -1.68 -14.77
C GLY A 270 -11.25 -2.98 -14.58
N CYS A 271 -10.61 -3.44 -15.65
CA CYS A 271 -9.80 -4.67 -15.71
C CYS A 271 -10.48 -5.93 -15.15
N MET A 272 -11.78 -6.06 -15.37
CA MET A 272 -12.55 -7.23 -14.93
C MET A 272 -12.24 -8.41 -15.86
N MET A 273 -11.80 -9.51 -15.26
CA MET A 273 -11.44 -10.76 -15.91
C MET A 273 -12.35 -11.87 -15.38
N LYS A 274 -12.39 -13.00 -16.09
CA LYS A 274 -13.05 -14.24 -15.64
C LYS A 274 -12.03 -15.35 -15.58
N ASP A 275 -12.05 -16.13 -14.51
CA ASP A 275 -11.27 -17.37 -14.43
C ASP A 275 -11.94 -18.50 -15.22
N GLU A 276 -11.29 -19.68 -15.27
CA GLU A 276 -11.80 -20.85 -15.99
C GLU A 276 -13.15 -21.35 -15.44
N GLU A 277 -13.49 -20.98 -14.20
CA GLU A 277 -14.72 -21.32 -13.49
C GLU A 277 -15.81 -20.24 -13.67
N GLY A 278 -15.50 -19.16 -14.39
CA GLY A 278 -16.41 -18.06 -14.69
C GLY A 278 -16.56 -17.03 -13.58
N ARG A 279 -15.76 -17.09 -12.51
CA ARG A 279 -15.75 -16.10 -11.43
C ARG A 279 -15.07 -14.83 -11.90
N GLU A 280 -15.72 -13.70 -11.64
CA GLU A 280 -15.17 -12.38 -11.98
C GLU A 280 -14.13 -11.97 -10.95
N TYR A 281 -12.97 -11.53 -11.42
CA TYR A 281 -11.92 -10.94 -10.60
C TYR A 281 -11.33 -9.71 -11.29
N GLN A 282 -10.76 -8.79 -10.52
CA GLN A 282 -10.08 -7.62 -11.06
C GLN A 282 -8.59 -7.90 -11.18
N LYS A 283 -7.99 -7.60 -12.34
CA LYS A 283 -6.53 -7.71 -12.53
C LYS A 283 -5.79 -6.81 -11.53
N GLY A 284 -4.73 -7.33 -10.91
CA GLY A 284 -3.83 -6.56 -10.06
C GLY A 284 -3.26 -5.33 -10.76
N GLY A 285 -3.11 -4.23 -10.02
CA GLY A 285 -2.58 -2.97 -10.56
C GLY A 285 -3.46 -2.23 -11.57
N CYS A 286 -4.74 -2.60 -11.71
CA CYS A 286 -5.67 -1.94 -12.65
C CYS A 286 -5.77 -0.41 -12.44
N GLY A 287 -5.50 0.40 -13.47
CA GLY A 287 -5.46 1.86 -13.35
C GLY A 287 -4.09 2.41 -12.90
N GLY A 288 -3.07 1.55 -12.79
CA GLY A 288 -1.70 1.91 -12.46
C GLY A 288 -1.50 2.25 -10.98
N PHE A 289 -0.49 3.08 -10.68
CA PHE A 289 -0.18 3.53 -9.31
C PHE A 289 -0.27 5.05 -9.17
N GLY A 290 -1.09 5.69 -10.01
CA GLY A 290 -1.31 7.14 -9.91
C GLY A 290 -0.20 7.98 -10.51
N LYS A 291 0.52 7.49 -11.53
CA LYS A 291 1.61 8.23 -12.23
C LYS A 291 1.23 9.69 -12.51
N GLY A 292 0.04 9.92 -13.05
CA GLY A 292 -0.47 11.24 -13.39
C GLY A 292 -0.91 12.10 -12.19
N ASN A 293 -0.94 11.53 -10.99
CA ASN A 293 -1.24 12.20 -9.73
C ASN A 293 0.00 12.53 -8.90
N PHE A 294 1.16 11.92 -9.14
CA PHE A 294 2.39 12.15 -8.34
C PHE A 294 2.74 13.63 -8.26
N SER A 295 2.62 14.38 -9.36
CA SER A 295 2.93 15.82 -9.34
C SER A 295 2.02 16.62 -8.38
N GLU A 296 0.75 16.23 -8.25
CA GLU A 296 -0.18 16.89 -7.32
C GLU A 296 0.00 16.39 -5.89
N LEU A 297 0.22 15.08 -5.71
CA LEU A 297 0.57 14.49 -4.42
C LEU A 297 1.79 15.17 -3.80
N PHE A 298 2.87 15.30 -4.57
CA PHE A 298 4.09 15.95 -4.08
C PHE A 298 3.88 17.41 -3.75
N LYS A 299 3.11 18.16 -4.54
CA LYS A 299 2.77 19.56 -4.18
C LYS A 299 2.04 19.61 -2.84
N SER A 300 1.06 18.74 -2.62
CA SER A 300 0.31 18.69 -1.36
C SER A 300 1.20 18.33 -0.16
N ILE A 301 2.16 17.40 -0.34
CA ILE A 301 3.13 17.05 0.71
C ILE A 301 4.11 18.20 0.96
N GLU A 302 4.66 18.81 -0.09
CA GLU A 302 5.59 19.95 0.03
C GLU A 302 4.92 21.16 0.71
N GLU A 303 3.63 21.41 0.43
CA GLU A 303 2.85 22.43 1.12
C GLU A 303 2.62 22.08 2.60
N TYR A 304 2.35 20.81 2.91
CA TYR A 304 2.22 20.34 4.28
C TYR A 304 3.53 20.50 5.06
N GLU A 305 4.67 20.10 4.51
CA GLU A 305 5.98 20.27 5.14
C GLU A 305 6.31 21.75 5.40
N LYS A 306 6.07 22.65 4.43
CA LYS A 306 6.22 24.10 4.63
C LYS A 306 5.39 24.59 5.82
N SER A 307 4.18 24.05 5.98
CA SER A 307 3.29 24.42 7.09
C SER A 307 3.82 23.96 8.45
N LEU A 308 4.61 22.87 8.49
CA LEU A 308 5.27 22.38 9.70
C LEU A 308 6.50 23.22 10.05
N GLU A 309 7.34 23.53 9.06
CA GLU A 309 8.52 24.40 9.25
C GLU A 309 8.11 25.78 9.76
N ALA A 310 7.08 26.38 9.16
CA ALA A 310 6.57 27.69 9.55
C ALA A 310 6.11 27.74 11.03
N LYS A 311 5.51 26.66 11.54
CA LYS A 311 5.06 26.55 12.94
C LYS A 311 6.19 26.39 13.94
N HIS A 312 7.38 25.96 13.52
CA HIS A 312 8.56 25.85 14.39
C HIS A 312 9.38 27.14 14.48
N THR A 313 9.17 28.08 13.56
CA THR A 313 9.84 29.41 13.53
C THR A 313 9.05 30.54 14.20
N THR A 314 7.87 30.27 14.75
CA THR A 314 7.02 31.22 15.50
C THR A 314 6.85 30.77 16.94
#